data_AF-A0A2E0BJ47-F1
#
_entry.id   AF-A0A2E0BJ47-F1
#
_cell.length_a   1.000
_cell.length_b   1.000
_cell.length_c   1.000
_cell.angle_alpha   90.00
_cell.angle_beta   90.00
_cell.angle_gamma   90.00
#
_symmetry.space_group_name_H-M   'P 1'
#
loop_
_entity.id
_entity.type
_entity.pdbx_description
1 polymer ?
#
loop_
_entity_poly.entity_id
_entity_poly.type
_entity_poly.pdbx_seq_one_letter_code
_entity_poly.pdbx_strand_id
1 'polypeptide(L)'
;MQFYFETHRIECTHPFGISRSTHSFYDIVFVYLELNGLVGRGEAAPSNRYNESTERILSVLSKGITVPENINNIHEFSTHLSNQCENIKALEVAFSMASLDLWCQINQK
;
A
#
# COMPACT_ATOMS: atom_id res chain seq x y z
N MET A 1 -0.64 1.94 -17.08
CA MET A 1 -0.57 1.11 -15.87
C MET A 1 -1.90 1.18 -15.17
N GLN A 2 -2.45 0.06 -14.73
CA GLN A 2 -3.70 0.04 -13.97
C GLN A 2 -3.41 0.04 -12.48
N PHE A 3 -4.22 0.78 -11.73
CA PHE A 3 -4.15 0.86 -10.27
C PHE A 3 -5.51 0.55 -9.68
N TYR A 4 -5.51 -0.33 -8.68
CA TYR A 4 -6.68 -0.64 -7.88
C TYR A 4 -6.25 -0.98 -6.45
N PHE A 5 -7.21 -0.95 -5.53
CA PHE A 5 -6.97 -1.23 -4.12
C PHE A 5 -8.19 -1.93 -3.53
N GLU A 6 -7.98 -2.71 -2.49
CA GLU A 6 -9.05 -3.37 -1.75
C GLU A 6 -8.79 -3.30 -0.25
N THR A 7 -9.87 -3.30 0.54
CA THR A 7 -9.78 -3.43 1.99
C THR A 7 -9.87 -4.89 2.38
N HIS A 8 -9.11 -5.27 3.40
CA HIS A 8 -9.18 -6.61 3.96
C HIS A 8 -9.11 -6.57 5.48
N ARG A 9 -9.86 -7.45 6.15
CA ARG A 9 -9.78 -7.64 7.59
C ARG A 9 -9.04 -8.94 7.86
N ILE A 10 -7.88 -8.84 8.52
CA ILE A 10 -7.13 -9.98 9.03
C ILE A 10 -7.63 -10.27 10.44
N GLU A 11 -8.32 -11.40 10.61
CA GLU A 11 -8.75 -11.90 11.92
C GLU A 11 -7.58 -12.57 12.64
N CYS A 12 -7.31 -12.17 13.89
CA CYS A 12 -6.29 -12.83 14.70
C CYS A 12 -6.82 -14.18 15.22
N THR A 13 -6.04 -15.25 15.11
CA THR A 13 -6.41 -16.56 15.69
C THR A 13 -6.68 -16.48 17.20
N HIS A 14 -5.94 -15.61 17.89
CA HIS A 14 -6.15 -15.24 19.29
C HIS A 14 -5.91 -13.73 19.46
N PRO A 15 -6.55 -13.06 20.44
CA PRO A 15 -6.32 -11.63 20.67
C PRO A 15 -4.82 -11.30 20.85
N PHE A 16 -4.31 -10.38 20.05
CA PHE A 16 -2.93 -9.94 20.10
C PHE A 16 -2.80 -8.69 20.96
N GLY A 17 -2.18 -8.84 22.14
CA GLY A 17 -1.99 -7.78 23.12
C GLY A 17 -0.57 -7.25 23.14
N ILE A 18 -0.44 -5.92 23.10
CA ILE A 18 0.78 -5.19 23.48
C ILE A 18 0.46 -4.28 24.68
N SER A 19 1.47 -3.64 25.27
CA SER A 19 1.31 -2.84 26.51
C SER A 19 0.23 -1.74 26.48
N ARG A 20 -0.26 -1.37 25.29
CA ARG A 20 -1.17 -0.23 25.09
C ARG A 20 -2.50 -0.59 24.46
N SER A 21 -2.65 -1.81 23.92
CA SER A 21 -3.87 -2.23 23.24
C SER A 21 -3.90 -3.74 23.07
N THR A 22 -5.11 -4.27 22.86
CA THR A 22 -5.32 -5.64 22.42
C THR A 22 -6.21 -5.60 21.18
N HIS A 23 -5.81 -6.34 20.14
CA HIS A 23 -6.51 -6.38 18.86
C HIS A 23 -6.95 -7.81 18.56
N SER A 24 -8.23 -7.97 18.19
CA SER A 24 -8.74 -9.24 17.66
C SER A 24 -8.65 -9.31 16.14
N PHE A 25 -8.44 -8.17 15.47
CA PHE A 25 -8.30 -8.08 14.03
C PHE A 25 -7.48 -6.84 13.64
N TYR A 26 -7.03 -6.81 12.39
CA TYR A 26 -6.43 -5.65 11.74
C TYR A 26 -7.14 -5.38 10.41
N ASP A 27 -7.60 -4.15 10.23
CA ASP A 27 -8.07 -3.67 8.92
C ASP A 27 -6.88 -3.13 8.15
N ILE A 28 -6.66 -3.67 6.95
CA ILE A 28 -5.55 -3.32 6.06
C ILE A 28 -6.09 -2.90 4.69
N VAL A 29 -5.21 -2.28 3.89
CA VAL A 29 -5.50 -1.95 2.49
C VAL A 29 -4.42 -2.57 1.62
N PHE A 30 -4.83 -3.40 0.66
CA PHE A 30 -3.93 -3.84 -0.41
C PHE A 30 -3.97 -2.83 -1.56
N VAL A 31 -2.79 -2.57 -2.12
CA VAL A 31 -2.63 -1.77 -3.34
C VAL A 31 -2.02 -2.63 -4.43
N TYR A 32 -2.53 -2.46 -5.64
CA TYR A 32 -2.11 -3.24 -6.80
C TYR A 32 -1.74 -2.32 -7.94
N LEU A 33 -0.60 -2.62 -8.55
CA LEU A 33 -0.14 -1.99 -9.79
C LEU A 33 -0.07 -3.10 -10.84
N GLU A 34 -0.81 -2.94 -11.94
CA GLU A 34 -0.84 -3.92 -13.02
C GLU A 34 -0.29 -3.31 -14.32
N LEU A 35 0.63 -4.05 -14.95
CA LEU A 35 1.19 -3.74 -16.25
C LEU A 35 1.37 -5.02 -17.07
N ASN A 36 0.68 -5.10 -18.22
CA ASN A 36 0.79 -6.22 -19.17
C ASN A 36 0.56 -7.60 -18.53
N GLY A 37 -0.41 -7.72 -17.62
CA GLY A 37 -0.74 -8.96 -16.92
C GLY A 37 0.19 -9.31 -15.74
N LEU A 38 1.25 -8.53 -15.50
CA LEU A 38 2.06 -8.60 -14.29
C LEU A 38 1.43 -7.70 -13.22
N VAL A 39 1.38 -8.19 -11.99
CA VAL A 39 0.74 -7.50 -10.86
C VAL A 39 1.75 -7.36 -9.73
N GLY A 40 2.07 -6.12 -9.37
CA GLY A 40 2.78 -5.79 -8.14
C GLY A 40 1.82 -5.57 -7.00
N ARG A 41 2.17 -6.08 -5.82
CA ARG A 41 1.31 -6.08 -4.63
C ARG A 41 1.99 -5.36 -3.48
N GLY A 42 1.22 -4.56 -2.77
CA GLY A 42 1.65 -3.89 -1.55
C GLY A 42 0.55 -3.86 -0.51
N GLU A 43 0.94 -3.73 0.75
CA GLU A 43 0.02 -3.74 1.88
C GLU A 43 0.26 -2.51 2.75
N ALA A 44 -0.83 -1.80 3.10
CA ALA A 44 -0.83 -0.79 4.13
C ALA A 44 -1.51 -1.34 5.39
N ALA A 45 -0.74 -1.47 6.46
CA ALA A 45 -1.22 -1.81 7.80
C ALA A 45 -1.06 -0.59 8.73
N PRO A 46 -2.06 0.32 8.76
CA PRO A 46 -1.95 1.57 9.51
C PRO A 46 -1.95 1.34 11.02
N SER A 47 -1.32 2.27 11.76
CA SER A 47 -1.29 2.23 13.21
C SER A 47 -1.76 3.55 13.81
N ASN A 48 -2.76 3.46 14.70
CA ASN A 48 -3.28 4.60 15.47
C ASN A 48 -2.16 5.32 16.26
N ARG A 49 -1.10 4.62 16.65
CA ARG A 49 0.06 5.21 17.36
C ARG A 49 0.74 6.30 16.54
N TYR A 50 0.78 6.13 15.21
CA TYR A 50 1.39 7.09 14.28
C TYR A 50 0.34 8.01 13.65
N ASN A 51 -0.85 8.08 14.27
CA ASN A 51 -2.03 8.78 13.76
C ASN A 51 -2.52 8.28 12.40
N GLU A 52 -2.17 7.06 11.99
CA GLU A 52 -2.62 6.48 10.73
C GLU A 52 -3.85 5.60 10.96
N SER A 53 -4.75 5.54 9.98
CA SER A 53 -5.91 4.65 10.01
C SER A 53 -6.32 4.25 8.60
N THR A 54 -7.10 3.17 8.48
CA THR A 54 -7.62 2.68 7.19
C THR A 54 -8.53 3.71 6.55
N GLU A 55 -9.33 4.43 7.32
CA GLU A 55 -10.20 5.51 6.83
C GLU A 55 -9.40 6.67 6.24
N ARG A 56 -8.28 7.05 6.88
CA ARG A 56 -7.38 8.07 6.34
C ARG A 56 -6.77 7.63 5.01
N ILE A 57 -6.32 6.37 4.93
CA ILE A 57 -5.80 5.79 3.69
C ILE A 57 -6.87 5.83 2.59
N LEU A 58 -8.07 5.35 2.87
CA LEU A 58 -9.17 5.33 1.91
C LEU A 58 -9.57 6.73 1.45
N SER A 59 -9.52 7.73 2.34
CA SER A 59 -9.77 9.13 1.98
C SER A 59 -8.72 9.68 1.01
N VAL A 60 -7.47 9.23 1.08
CA VAL A 60 -6.42 9.59 0.11
C VAL A 60 -6.69 8.86 -1.21
N LEU A 61 -6.88 7.55 -1.16
CA LEU A 61 -7.09 6.72 -2.35
C LEU A 61 -8.36 7.11 -3.13
N SER A 62 -9.43 7.52 -2.44
CA SER A 62 -10.69 7.96 -3.07
C SER A 62 -10.55 9.27 -3.85
N LYS A 63 -9.54 10.10 -3.56
CA LYS A 63 -9.23 11.31 -4.35
C LYS A 63 -8.58 10.96 -5.70
N GLY A 64 -8.14 9.71 -5.86
CA GLY A 64 -7.39 9.23 -7.00
C GLY A 64 -5.89 9.35 -6.79
N ILE A 65 -5.14 8.43 -7.41
CA ILE A 65 -3.68 8.44 -7.45
C ILE A 65 -3.29 8.52 -8.93
N THR A 66 -2.43 9.48 -9.25
CA THR A 66 -1.83 9.57 -10.58
C THR A 66 -0.70 8.55 -10.65
N VAL A 67 -0.87 7.51 -11.46
CA VAL A 67 0.10 6.43 -11.63
C VAL A 67 0.77 6.56 -13.00
N PRO A 68 2.12 6.66 -13.07
CA PRO A 68 2.82 6.71 -14.34
C PRO A 68 2.59 5.44 -15.19
N GLU A 69 2.59 5.59 -16.51
CA GLU A 69 2.28 4.47 -17.42
C GLU A 69 3.32 3.34 -17.40
N ASN A 70 4.58 3.65 -17.08
CA ASN A 70 5.71 2.72 -17.10
C ASN A 70 6.68 2.96 -15.93
N ILE A 71 7.50 1.96 -15.61
CA ILE A 71 8.55 2.05 -14.58
C ILE A 71 9.93 2.15 -15.25
N ASN A 72 10.35 3.35 -15.64
CA ASN A 72 11.67 3.58 -16.24
C ASN A 72 12.77 3.63 -15.17
N ASN A 73 12.50 4.32 -14.06
CA ASN A 73 13.38 4.41 -12.89
C ASN A 73 12.54 4.16 -11.64
N ILE A 74 12.89 3.12 -10.88
CA ILE A 74 12.12 2.68 -9.71
C ILE A 74 12.09 3.73 -8.59
N HIS A 75 13.16 4.51 -8.41
CA HIS A 75 13.21 5.54 -7.38
C HIS A 75 12.30 6.73 -7.71
N GLU A 76 12.32 7.19 -8.96
CA GLU A 76 11.44 8.27 -9.43
C GLU A 76 9.98 7.85 -9.39
N PHE A 77 9.70 6.62 -9.84
CA PHE A 77 8.35 6.04 -9.81
C PHE A 77 7.81 5.94 -8.37
N SER A 78 8.61 5.39 -7.45
CA SER A 78 8.23 5.28 -6.03
C SER A 78 8.02 6.66 -5.40
N THR A 79 8.90 7.63 -5.71
CA THR A 79 8.79 9.02 -5.20
C THR A 79 7.53 9.71 -5.71
N HIS A 80 7.17 9.50 -6.97
CA HIS A 80 5.95 10.06 -7.56
C HIS A 80 4.69 9.57 -6.82
N LEU A 81 4.64 8.28 -6.47
CA LEU A 81 3.52 7.72 -5.71
C LEU A 81 3.53 8.18 -4.25
N SER A 82 4.68 8.17 -3.58
CA SER A 82 4.78 8.56 -2.16
C SER A 82 4.37 10.02 -1.91
N ASN A 83 4.65 10.92 -2.86
CA ASN A 83 4.26 12.33 -2.76
C ASN A 83 2.74 12.56 -2.68
N GLN A 84 1.95 11.58 -3.11
CA GLN A 84 0.49 11.62 -3.08
C GLN A 84 -0.10 10.99 -1.81
N CYS A 85 0.72 10.44 -0.92
CA CYS A 85 0.29 9.65 0.24
C CYS A 85 0.00 10.47 1.51
N GLU A 86 0.01 11.80 1.44
CA GLU A 86 -0.26 12.71 2.58
C GLU A 86 0.54 12.39 3.86
N ASN A 87 1.78 11.92 3.71
CA ASN A 87 2.68 11.46 4.78
C ASN A 87 2.16 10.25 5.59
N ILE A 88 1.19 9.49 5.09
CA ILE A 88 0.78 8.21 5.68
C ILE A 88 1.82 7.15 5.30
N LYS A 89 2.70 6.81 6.24
CA LYS A 89 3.85 5.92 6.01
C LYS A 89 3.45 4.50 5.66
N ALA A 90 2.37 3.97 6.24
CA ALA A 90 1.84 2.68 5.81
C ALA A 90 1.46 2.67 4.31
N LEU A 91 0.88 3.77 3.80
CA LEU A 91 0.50 3.87 2.39
C LEU A 91 1.71 4.09 1.47
N GLU A 92 2.68 4.92 1.87
CA GLU A 92 3.94 5.09 1.15
C GLU A 92 4.67 3.75 0.97
N VAL A 93 4.74 2.95 2.04
CA VAL A 93 5.36 1.62 2.00
C VAL A 93 4.56 0.65 1.14
N ALA A 94 3.23 0.68 1.19
CA ALA A 94 2.39 -0.15 0.33
C ALA A 94 2.68 0.12 -1.15
N PHE A 95 2.76 1.39 -1.57
CA PHE A 95 3.14 1.73 -2.93
C PHE A 95 4.58 1.34 -3.26
N SER A 96 5.52 1.53 -2.33
CA SER A 96 6.91 1.08 -2.51
C SER A 96 7.00 -0.43 -2.75
N MET A 97 6.29 -1.24 -1.95
CA MET A 97 6.23 -2.69 -2.11
C MET A 97 5.62 -3.10 -3.44
N ALA A 98 4.46 -2.54 -3.81
CA ALA A 98 3.82 -2.84 -5.09
C ALA A 98 4.70 -2.46 -6.29
N SER A 99 5.38 -1.31 -6.21
CA SER A 99 6.30 -0.83 -7.24
C SER A 99 7.48 -1.78 -7.43
N LEU A 100 8.11 -2.20 -6.31
CA LEU A 100 9.26 -3.09 -6.34
C LEU A 100 8.89 -4.51 -6.79
N ASP A 101 7.76 -5.04 -6.33
CA ASP A 101 7.24 -6.34 -6.76
C ASP A 101 7.02 -6.35 -8.28
N LEU A 102 6.31 -5.35 -8.81
CA LEU A 102 6.07 -5.24 -10.25
C LEU A 102 7.38 -5.04 -11.03
N TRP A 103 8.26 -4.16 -10.56
CA TRP A 103 9.53 -3.87 -11.22
C TRP A 103 10.42 -5.11 -11.30
N CYS A 104 10.52 -5.89 -10.22
CA CYS A 104 11.26 -7.15 -10.21
C CYS A 104 10.67 -8.16 -11.21
N GLN A 105 9.33 -8.24 -11.34
CA GLN A 105 8.68 -9.10 -12.32
C GLN A 105 8.97 -8.67 -13.77
N ILE A 106 8.92 -7.37 -14.07
CA ILE A 106 9.23 -6.82 -15.41
C ILE A 106 10.69 -7.10 -15.79
N ASN A 107 11.60 -7.04 -14.82
CA ASN A 107 13.04 -7.17 -15.05
C ASN A 107 13.57 -8.59 -14.78
N GLN A 108 12.70 -9.62 -14.72
CA GLN A 108 13.15 -11.01 -14.66
C GLN A 108 13.96 -11.30 -15.92
N LYS A 109 15.27 -11.57 -15.73
CA LYS A 109 16.16 -12.12 -16.75
C LYS A 109 16.11 -13.64 -16.71
#